data_AF-A0A5R8QJ30-F1
#
_entry.id   AF-A0A5R8QJ30-F1
#
_cell.length_a   1.000
_cell.length_b   1.000
_cell.length_c   1.000
_cell.angle_alpha   90.00
_cell.angle_beta   90.00
_cell.angle_gamma   90.00
#
_symmetry.space_group_name_H-M   'P 1'
#
loop_
_entity.id
_entity.type
_entity.pdbx_description
1 polymer ?
#
loop_
_entity_poly.entity_id
_entity_poly.type
_entity_poly.pdbx_seq_one_letter_code
_entity_poly.pdbx_strand_id
1 'polypeptide(L)'
;MSLIDRPFAHIVAAAALSLCLGLCATSAPAQSPEHVAAAKAFLEKSPVRGNCAPAQEDFLGWPAKLVQRCEYQREDMPGLAYVLDVPPEILARWVETGCSAHMASAAARCFDQVLKCALGGTGSAFVVGGDLIATVKGVKQNRFYRNGVAIVAPKSGMPGAVPIAEQEPIAHIPEKDVSGMLDRGGVAFWSTMPYQFAVKAIDLGVPAEMNTPDRREKWLEIVRVEMLKALESPENRFLSGWMSAHPITLRAGECPDERDP
;
A
#
# COMPACT_ATOMS: atom_id res chain seq x y z
N MET A 1 -56.33 31.51 -57.21
CA MET A 1 -57.63 30.95 -56.76
C MET A 1 -57.36 29.52 -56.32
N SER A 2 -57.59 29.06 -55.10
CA SER A 2 -58.30 29.62 -53.94
C SER A 2 -57.70 29.02 -52.67
N LEU A 3 -57.48 29.87 -51.67
CA LEU A 3 -57.45 29.54 -50.25
C LEU A 3 -58.88 29.29 -49.76
N ILE A 4 -59.09 28.26 -48.92
CA ILE A 4 -60.14 28.13 -47.87
C ILE A 4 -59.56 27.11 -46.86
N ASP A 5 -58.98 27.52 -45.72
CA ASP A 5 -59.57 27.76 -44.38
C ASP A 5 -59.98 26.51 -43.55
N ARG A 6 -59.11 26.19 -42.56
CA ARG A 6 -59.25 25.83 -41.10
C ARG A 6 -60.57 25.24 -40.53
N PRO A 7 -60.65 24.75 -39.25
CA PRO A 7 -59.63 24.50 -38.19
C PRO A 7 -59.80 23.11 -37.49
N PHE A 8 -58.94 22.75 -36.53
CA PHE A 8 -59.32 22.38 -35.14
C PHE A 8 -58.08 21.93 -34.35
N ALA A 9 -57.94 22.52 -33.16
CA ALA A 9 -56.86 22.32 -32.23
C ALA A 9 -57.03 21.02 -31.44
N HIS A 10 -55.96 20.26 -31.25
CA HIS A 10 -55.79 19.44 -30.06
C HIS A 10 -54.34 19.56 -29.55
N ILE A 11 -54.27 20.14 -28.36
CA ILE A 11 -53.13 20.14 -27.45
C ILE A 11 -52.89 18.69 -27.02
N VAL A 12 -51.68 18.17 -27.22
CA VAL A 12 -51.15 17.07 -26.40
C VAL A 12 -49.70 17.39 -26.05
N ALA A 13 -49.51 17.80 -24.80
CA ALA A 13 -48.23 17.75 -24.13
C ALA A 13 -47.85 16.28 -23.90
N ALA A 14 -46.62 15.87 -24.23
CA ALA A 14 -46.09 14.60 -23.77
C ALA A 14 -44.56 14.68 -23.63
N ALA A 15 -44.17 14.91 -22.37
CA ALA A 15 -43.02 14.36 -21.66
C ALA A 15 -41.68 14.19 -22.40
N ALA A 16 -40.72 15.00 -21.97
CA ALA A 16 -39.30 14.67 -21.99
C ALA A 16 -39.07 13.34 -21.26
N LEU A 17 -38.61 12.31 -21.99
CA LEU A 17 -37.96 11.15 -21.38
C LEU A 17 -36.46 11.26 -21.59
N SER A 18 -35.82 11.82 -20.57
CA SER A 18 -34.38 11.75 -20.35
C SER A 18 -33.99 10.29 -20.08
N LEU A 19 -33.53 9.57 -21.11
CA LEU A 19 -32.82 8.31 -20.91
C LEU A 19 -31.37 8.63 -20.54
N CYS A 20 -31.15 8.90 -19.25
CA CYS A 20 -29.87 8.66 -18.60
C CYS A 20 -29.58 7.15 -18.71
N LEU A 21 -28.93 6.75 -19.81
CA LEU A 21 -28.24 5.46 -19.86
C LEU A 21 -27.17 5.50 -18.79
N GLY A 22 -27.49 4.81 -17.69
CA GLY A 22 -26.65 4.69 -16.51
C GLY A 22 -25.25 4.26 -16.91
N LEU A 23 -24.32 5.20 -16.78
CA LEU A 23 -22.99 4.87 -16.31
C LEU A 23 -23.20 3.97 -15.09
N CYS A 24 -22.87 2.69 -15.24
CA CYS A 24 -22.45 1.87 -14.12
C CYS A 24 -21.22 2.56 -13.53
N ALA A 25 -21.44 3.60 -12.72
CA ALA A 25 -20.57 3.88 -11.62
C ALA A 25 -20.62 2.58 -10.81
N THR A 26 -19.62 1.72 -11.01
CA THR A 26 -19.28 0.69 -10.04
C THR A 26 -19.06 1.46 -8.75
N SER A 27 -20.10 1.54 -7.94
CA SER A 27 -20.05 2.05 -6.58
C SER A 27 -18.84 1.38 -5.96
N ALA A 28 -17.83 2.17 -5.60
CA ALA A 28 -16.74 1.67 -4.78
C ALA A 28 -17.39 0.86 -3.64
N PRO A 29 -16.91 -0.35 -3.33
CA PRO A 29 -17.50 -1.16 -2.28
C PRO A 29 -17.65 -0.27 -1.04
N ALA A 30 -18.88 -0.17 -0.55
CA ALA A 30 -19.17 0.60 0.65
C ALA A 30 -18.44 -0.08 1.80
N GLN A 31 -17.47 0.62 2.38
CA GLN A 31 -16.67 0.12 3.49
C GLN A 31 -17.61 -0.32 4.61
N SER A 32 -17.65 -1.62 4.90
CA SER A 32 -18.47 -2.07 6.03
C SER A 32 -17.83 -1.58 7.33
N PRO A 33 -18.62 -1.16 8.35
CA PRO A 33 -18.06 -0.80 9.65
C PRO A 33 -17.20 -1.91 10.27
N GLU A 34 -17.53 -3.17 9.96
CA GLU A 34 -16.80 -4.37 10.38
C GLU A 34 -15.41 -4.43 9.74
N HIS A 35 -15.29 -4.16 8.45
CA HIS A 35 -14.01 -4.13 7.75
C HIS A 35 -13.13 -2.95 8.20
N VAL A 36 -13.72 -1.78 8.46
CA VAL A 36 -12.98 -0.64 9.05
C VAL A 36 -12.47 -0.99 10.45
N ALA A 37 -13.29 -1.63 11.28
CA ALA A 37 -12.88 -2.09 12.61
C ALA A 37 -11.76 -3.15 12.53
N ALA A 38 -11.86 -4.10 11.60
CA ALA A 38 -10.83 -5.11 11.38
C ALA A 38 -9.52 -4.49 10.89
N ALA A 39 -9.57 -3.54 9.94
CA ALA A 39 -8.41 -2.79 9.48
C ALA A 39 -7.77 -1.97 10.61
N LYS A 40 -8.57 -1.34 11.48
CA LYS A 40 -8.08 -0.62 12.66
C LYS A 40 -7.36 -1.56 13.63
N ALA A 41 -8.03 -2.64 14.04
CA ALA A 41 -7.46 -3.65 14.94
C ALA A 41 -6.19 -4.28 14.34
N PHE A 42 -6.12 -4.38 13.02
CA PHE A 42 -4.94 -4.85 12.31
C PHE A 42 -3.76 -3.86 12.43
N LEU A 43 -3.99 -2.57 12.16
CA LEU A 43 -2.98 -1.53 12.24
C LEU A 43 -2.48 -1.32 13.69
N GLU A 44 -3.36 -1.47 14.68
CA GLU A 44 -3.02 -1.36 16.12
C GLU A 44 -2.08 -2.46 16.61
N LYS A 45 -1.95 -3.59 15.90
CA LYS A 45 -0.98 -4.65 16.22
C LYS A 45 0.47 -4.25 15.90
N SER A 46 0.66 -3.08 15.29
CA SER A 46 1.97 -2.68 14.81
C SER A 46 2.96 -2.47 15.95
N PRO A 47 4.17 -3.08 15.88
CA PRO A 47 5.15 -2.98 16.97
C PRO A 47 5.74 -1.57 17.10
N VAL A 48 5.50 -0.69 16.12
CA VAL A 48 6.07 0.66 16.07
C VAL A 48 5.10 1.75 16.52
N ARG A 49 3.80 1.46 16.69
CA ARG A 49 2.77 2.51 16.91
C ARG A 49 2.67 3.07 18.34
N GLY A 50 3.47 2.58 19.29
CA GLY A 50 3.34 2.91 20.71
C GLY A 50 3.71 4.34 21.11
N ASN A 51 4.75 4.92 20.50
CA ASN A 51 5.23 6.27 20.81
C ASN A 51 5.57 7.00 19.50
N CYS A 52 4.52 7.40 18.80
CA CYS A 52 4.58 8.12 17.54
C CYS A 52 4.15 9.57 17.71
N ALA A 53 4.82 10.47 17.00
CA ALA A 53 4.40 11.85 16.81
C ALA A 53 4.42 12.19 15.31
N PRO A 54 3.59 13.15 14.85
CA PRO A 54 3.67 13.61 13.46
C PRO A 54 5.09 14.07 13.11
N ALA A 55 5.53 13.77 11.88
CA ALA A 55 6.76 14.34 11.36
C ALA A 55 6.65 15.88 11.35
N GLN A 56 7.72 16.56 11.78
CA GLN A 56 7.72 18.02 11.88
C GLN A 56 7.83 18.70 10.51
N GLU A 57 8.40 18.00 9.53
CA GLU A 57 8.65 18.47 8.17
C GLU A 57 8.45 17.35 7.15
N ASP A 58 8.42 17.72 5.87
CA ASP A 58 8.30 16.76 4.78
C ASP A 58 9.49 15.80 4.81
N PHE A 59 9.20 14.51 4.86
CA PHE A 59 10.20 13.47 5.05
C PHE A 59 10.60 12.90 3.69
N LEU A 60 11.65 13.45 3.09
CA LEU A 60 12.24 12.95 1.84
C LEU A 60 11.17 12.69 0.74
N GLY A 61 10.40 13.71 0.41
CA GLY A 61 9.35 13.63 -0.62
C GLY A 61 8.02 13.02 -0.15
N TRP A 62 7.88 12.69 1.14
CA TRP A 62 6.60 12.40 1.77
C TRP A 62 6.07 13.63 2.52
N PRO A 63 4.80 14.03 2.32
CA PRO A 63 4.20 15.12 3.08
C PRO A 63 4.20 14.85 4.59
N ALA A 64 4.63 15.81 5.41
CA ALA A 64 4.75 15.69 6.86
C ALA A 64 3.47 15.17 7.54
N LYS A 65 2.32 15.68 7.07
CA LYS A 65 0.98 15.32 7.57
C LYS A 65 0.61 13.85 7.40
N LEU A 66 1.33 13.11 6.55
CA LEU A 66 1.10 11.70 6.28
C LEU A 66 2.11 10.79 6.99
N VAL A 67 3.12 11.36 7.65
CA VAL A 67 4.21 10.60 8.24
C VAL A 67 4.21 10.77 9.75
N GLN A 68 4.36 9.66 10.46
CA GLN A 68 4.58 9.61 11.89
C GLN A 68 6.02 9.20 12.15
N ARG A 69 6.74 9.95 12.99
CA ARG A 69 8.02 9.54 13.56
C ARG A 69 7.74 8.74 14.83
N CYS A 70 8.16 7.49 14.83
CA CYS A 70 7.88 6.54 15.88
C CYS A 70 9.17 6.01 16.49
N GLU A 71 9.37 6.28 17.78
CA GLU A 71 10.38 5.59 18.58
C GLU A 71 9.70 4.43 19.31
N TYR A 72 10.29 3.25 19.26
CA TYR A 72 9.70 2.07 19.86
C TYR A 72 10.78 1.16 20.43
N GLN A 73 10.34 0.22 21.26
CA GLN A 73 11.22 -0.74 21.91
C GLN A 73 10.75 -2.15 21.55
N ARG A 74 11.65 -2.99 21.03
CA ARG A 74 11.39 -4.42 20.81
C ARG A 74 12.32 -5.24 21.71
N GLU A 75 11.87 -5.44 22.95
CA GLU A 75 12.67 -5.97 24.07
C GLU A 75 13.84 -5.05 24.44
N ASP A 76 15.09 -5.43 24.15
CA ASP A 76 16.31 -4.67 24.48
C ASP A 76 16.79 -3.79 23.31
N MET A 77 16.19 -3.93 22.14
CA MET A 77 16.53 -3.17 20.95
C MET A 77 15.60 -1.96 20.78
N PRO A 78 16.13 -0.72 20.86
CA PRO A 78 15.38 0.48 20.50
C PRO A 78 15.30 0.59 18.97
N GLY A 79 14.21 1.15 18.46
CA GLY A 79 13.97 1.36 17.03
C GLY A 79 13.38 2.73 16.75
N LEU A 80 13.73 3.28 15.59
CA LEU A 80 13.21 4.53 15.05
C LEU A 80 12.67 4.28 13.64
N ALA A 81 11.37 4.47 13.46
CA ALA A 81 10.71 4.32 12.17
C ALA A 81 9.92 5.57 11.82
N TYR A 82 10.02 5.99 10.56
CA TYR A 82 9.08 6.91 9.92
C TYR A 82 8.03 6.06 9.21
N VAL A 83 6.78 6.19 9.64
CA VAL A 83 5.68 5.31 9.23
C VAL A 83 4.63 6.13 8.51
N LEU A 84 4.11 5.62 7.41
CA LEU A 84 2.96 6.21 6.73
C LEU A 84 1.71 6.03 7.57
N ASP A 85 1.02 7.13 7.86
CA ASP A 85 -0.26 7.13 8.56
C ASP A 85 -1.40 6.77 7.60
N VAL A 86 -1.68 5.48 7.49
CA VAL A 86 -2.79 4.96 6.68
C VAL A 86 -4.05 4.91 7.55
N PRO A 87 -5.12 5.67 7.20
CA PRO A 87 -6.38 5.56 7.91
C PRO A 87 -7.01 4.16 7.75
N PRO A 88 -7.64 3.59 8.78
CA PRO A 88 -8.30 2.29 8.71
C PRO A 88 -9.31 2.16 7.56
N GLU A 89 -10.03 3.24 7.27
CA GLU A 89 -10.98 3.33 6.17
C GLU A 89 -10.26 3.09 4.83
N ILE A 90 -9.13 3.77 4.62
CA ILE A 90 -8.35 3.65 3.39
C ILE A 90 -7.82 2.23 3.21
N LEU A 91 -7.28 1.63 4.28
CA LEU A 91 -6.85 0.23 4.25
C LEU A 91 -8.01 -0.71 3.91
N ALA A 92 -9.15 -0.58 4.59
CA ALA A 92 -10.34 -1.39 4.33
C ALA A 92 -10.80 -1.27 2.87
N ARG A 93 -10.83 -0.05 2.33
CA ARG A 93 -11.22 0.21 0.94
C ARG A 93 -10.30 -0.45 -0.07
N TRP A 94 -8.98 -0.38 0.15
CA TRP A 94 -8.02 -1.05 -0.73
C TRP A 94 -8.23 -2.56 -0.75
N VAL A 95 -8.43 -3.16 0.44
CA VAL A 95 -8.65 -4.60 0.57
C VAL A 95 -9.96 -5.04 -0.08
N GLU A 96 -11.07 -4.35 0.20
CA GLU A 96 -12.37 -4.63 -0.42
C GLU A 96 -12.31 -4.52 -1.95
N THR A 97 -11.68 -3.47 -2.46
CA THR A 97 -11.52 -3.23 -3.90
C THR A 97 -10.68 -4.34 -4.54
N GLY A 98 -9.55 -4.71 -3.93
CA GLY A 98 -8.72 -5.82 -4.39
C GLY A 98 -9.47 -7.16 -4.35
N CYS A 99 -10.20 -7.44 -3.28
CA CYS A 99 -11.00 -8.65 -3.13
C CYS A 99 -12.13 -8.74 -4.16
N SER A 100 -12.82 -7.64 -4.44
CA SER A 100 -13.83 -7.58 -5.49
C SER A 100 -13.22 -7.87 -6.87
N ALA A 101 -12.06 -7.27 -7.17
CA ALA A 101 -11.40 -7.41 -8.46
C ALA A 101 -10.76 -8.79 -8.71
N HIS A 102 -10.24 -9.45 -7.67
CA HIS A 102 -9.40 -10.64 -7.84
C HIS A 102 -10.01 -11.93 -7.25
N MET A 103 -10.98 -11.80 -6.34
CA MET A 103 -11.49 -12.88 -5.50
C MET A 103 -13.03 -12.84 -5.37
N ALA A 104 -13.75 -12.41 -6.42
CA ALA A 104 -15.19 -12.17 -6.39
C ALA A 104 -16.03 -13.33 -5.81
N SER A 105 -15.71 -14.59 -6.11
CA SER A 105 -16.42 -15.77 -5.60
C SER A 105 -16.14 -16.10 -4.12
N ALA A 106 -15.17 -15.43 -3.50
CA ALA A 106 -14.73 -15.62 -2.12
C ALA A 106 -14.57 -14.29 -1.37
N ALA A 107 -15.22 -13.21 -1.82
CA ALA A 107 -15.00 -11.85 -1.34
C ALA A 107 -15.13 -11.71 0.18
N ALA A 108 -16.11 -12.39 0.79
CA ALA A 108 -16.33 -12.35 2.25
C ALA A 108 -15.18 -12.96 3.07
N ARG A 109 -14.46 -13.97 2.54
CA ARG A 109 -13.29 -14.57 3.20
C ARG A 109 -11.98 -13.89 2.79
N CYS A 110 -12.00 -13.20 1.66
CA CYS A 110 -10.82 -12.56 1.11
C CYS A 110 -10.28 -11.45 2.01
N PHE A 111 -11.15 -10.65 2.64
CA PHE A 111 -10.73 -9.52 3.46
C PHE A 111 -9.80 -9.95 4.60
N ASP A 112 -10.25 -10.89 5.43
CA ASP A 112 -9.46 -11.44 6.54
C ASP A 112 -8.20 -12.13 6.06
N GLN A 113 -8.27 -12.84 4.92
CA GLN A 113 -7.12 -13.51 4.34
C GLN A 113 -6.04 -12.51 3.90
N VAL A 114 -6.42 -11.41 3.26
CA VAL A 114 -5.48 -10.36 2.85
C VAL A 114 -4.84 -9.72 4.08
N LEU A 115 -5.62 -9.36 5.11
CA LEU A 115 -5.06 -8.80 6.34
C LEU A 115 -4.10 -9.77 7.04
N LYS A 116 -4.42 -11.07 7.05
CA LYS A 116 -3.56 -12.11 7.64
C LYS A 116 -2.26 -12.30 6.85
N CYS A 117 -2.33 -12.36 5.52
CA CYS A 117 -1.24 -12.85 4.69
C CYS A 117 -0.34 -11.76 4.12
N ALA A 118 -0.87 -10.58 3.80
CA ALA A 118 -0.10 -9.59 3.05
C ALA A 118 0.85 -8.77 3.93
N LEU A 119 0.64 -8.75 5.24
CA LEU A 119 1.24 -7.75 6.14
C LEU A 119 2.07 -8.35 7.29
N GLY A 120 2.37 -9.66 7.21
CA GLY A 120 3.15 -10.37 8.22
C GLY A 120 4.61 -9.91 8.33
N GLY A 121 5.22 -9.49 7.21
CA GLY A 121 6.64 -9.13 7.14
C GLY A 121 7.02 -7.81 7.84
N THR A 122 6.09 -6.86 7.94
CA THR A 122 6.32 -5.54 8.57
C THR A 122 5.57 -5.34 9.89
N GLY A 123 4.76 -6.30 10.31
CA GLY A 123 3.90 -6.15 11.49
C GLY A 123 2.96 -4.96 11.33
N SER A 124 2.21 -4.88 10.22
CA SER A 124 1.17 -3.86 10.02
C SER A 124 1.65 -2.40 9.87
N ALA A 125 2.94 -2.13 9.65
CA ALA A 125 3.46 -0.77 9.44
C ALA A 125 4.04 -0.58 8.04
N PHE A 126 3.61 0.48 7.35
CA PHE A 126 4.30 0.93 6.14
C PHE A 126 5.44 1.86 6.56
N VAL A 127 6.65 1.30 6.69
CA VAL A 127 7.84 2.07 7.07
C VAL A 127 8.41 2.79 5.84
N VAL A 128 8.24 4.12 5.78
CA VAL A 128 8.76 4.97 4.69
C VAL A 128 10.25 5.29 4.87
N GLY A 129 10.76 5.19 6.11
CA GLY A 129 12.16 5.42 6.44
C GLY A 129 12.51 4.86 7.82
N GLY A 130 13.79 4.56 8.06
CA GLY A 130 14.27 4.11 9.37
C GLY A 130 14.20 2.61 9.59
N ASP A 131 14.35 2.19 10.84
CA ASP A 131 14.56 0.81 11.27
C ASP A 131 13.26 0.11 11.71
N LEU A 132 13.03 -1.07 11.15
CA LEU A 132 12.10 -2.06 11.68
C LEU A 132 12.86 -3.30 12.15
N ILE A 133 12.98 -3.48 13.45
CA ILE A 133 13.60 -4.66 14.04
C ILE A 133 12.80 -5.89 13.62
N ALA A 134 13.41 -6.80 12.85
CA ALA A 134 12.77 -7.99 12.33
C ALA A 134 13.41 -9.27 12.91
N THR A 135 12.62 -10.33 13.02
CA THR A 135 13.13 -11.66 13.42
C THR A 135 13.39 -12.49 12.18
N VAL A 136 14.65 -12.80 11.89
CA VAL A 136 15.07 -13.63 10.76
C VAL A 136 15.77 -14.87 11.29
N LYS A 137 15.23 -16.05 10.97
CA LYS A 137 15.73 -17.36 11.45
C LYS A 137 15.92 -17.40 12.98
N GLY A 138 14.99 -16.79 13.71
CA GLY A 138 15.01 -16.72 15.18
C GLY A 138 15.94 -15.64 15.75
N VAL A 139 16.70 -14.91 14.92
CA VAL A 139 17.60 -13.85 15.35
C VAL A 139 16.98 -12.49 15.04
N LYS A 140 16.99 -11.60 16.02
CA LYS A 140 16.56 -10.21 15.82
C LYS A 140 17.67 -9.40 15.17
N GLN A 141 17.28 -8.60 14.19
CA GLN A 141 18.20 -7.75 13.45
C GLN A 141 17.51 -6.46 13.05
N ASN A 142 18.29 -5.38 13.03
CA ASN A 142 17.88 -4.09 12.51
C ASN A 142 17.70 -4.21 11.00
N ARG A 143 16.62 -3.65 10.47
CA ARG A 143 16.29 -3.67 9.05
C ARG A 143 15.81 -2.29 8.64
N PHE A 144 16.64 -1.60 7.86
CA PHE A 144 16.34 -0.24 7.43
C PHE A 144 15.51 -0.23 6.15
N TYR A 145 14.60 0.73 6.07
CA TYR A 145 13.67 0.88 4.95
C TYR A 145 13.82 2.25 4.30
N ARG A 146 13.47 2.30 3.02
CA ARG A 146 13.25 3.52 2.26
C ARG A 146 12.01 3.31 1.38
N ASN A 147 11.03 4.20 1.50
CA ASN A 147 9.74 4.15 0.79
C ASN A 147 9.04 2.78 0.87
N GLY A 148 9.10 2.08 2.01
CA GLY A 148 8.47 0.76 2.15
C GLY A 148 9.29 -0.42 1.60
N VAL A 149 10.50 -0.17 1.08
CA VAL A 149 11.43 -1.21 0.60
C VAL A 149 12.60 -1.33 1.57
N ALA A 150 12.94 -2.56 1.97
CA ALA A 150 14.10 -2.80 2.82
C ALA A 150 15.41 -2.58 2.04
N ILE A 151 16.36 -1.84 2.60
CA ILE A 151 17.59 -1.44 1.93
C ILE A 151 18.86 -1.95 2.63
N VAL A 152 19.93 -2.03 1.84
CA VAL A 152 21.28 -2.18 2.37
C VAL A 152 21.71 -0.82 2.93
N ALA A 153 21.82 -0.75 4.24
CA ALA A 153 22.22 0.43 5.00
C ALA A 153 23.24 0.02 6.07
N PRO A 154 24.01 0.98 6.64
CA PRO A 154 24.83 0.70 7.81
C PRO A 154 24.00 0.00 8.90
N LYS A 155 24.58 -1.01 9.55
CA LYS A 155 23.92 -1.80 10.62
C LYS A 155 22.71 -2.66 10.18
N SER A 156 22.28 -2.60 8.92
CA SER A 156 21.22 -3.46 8.39
C SER A 156 21.66 -4.94 8.42
N GLY A 157 20.83 -5.81 8.97
CA GLY A 157 21.15 -7.24 9.19
C GLY A 157 22.11 -7.53 10.34
N MET A 158 22.59 -6.51 11.06
CA MET A 158 23.42 -6.74 12.25
C MET A 158 22.55 -7.09 13.46
N PRO A 159 22.90 -8.13 14.24
CA PRO A 159 22.26 -8.43 15.51
C PRO A 159 22.64 -7.38 16.56
N GLY A 160 21.76 -7.17 17.54
CA GLY A 160 21.98 -6.29 18.69
C GLY A 160 21.48 -4.86 18.50
N ALA A 161 21.35 -4.15 19.61
CA ALA A 161 20.78 -2.81 19.68
C ALA A 161 21.63 -1.78 18.90
N VAL A 162 20.97 -0.95 18.09
CA VAL A 162 21.55 0.26 17.49
C VAL A 162 20.94 1.46 18.19
N PRO A 163 21.72 2.39 18.78
CA PRO A 163 21.16 3.57 19.43
C PRO A 163 20.34 4.44 18.46
N ILE A 164 19.25 5.07 18.93
CA ILE A 164 18.39 5.94 18.11
C ILE A 164 19.19 7.04 17.39
N ALA A 165 20.17 7.64 18.07
CA ALA A 165 21.04 8.67 17.49
C ALA A 165 21.87 8.17 16.28
N GLU A 166 22.16 6.87 16.21
CA GLU A 166 22.79 6.25 15.03
C GLU A 166 21.77 5.89 13.95
N GLN A 167 20.53 5.59 14.32
CA GLN A 167 19.46 5.23 13.37
C GLN A 167 18.92 6.45 12.61
N GLU A 168 18.79 7.60 13.27
CA GLU A 168 18.24 8.84 12.70
C GLU A 168 18.90 9.26 11.37
N PRO A 169 20.24 9.37 11.26
CA PRO A 169 20.87 9.69 9.98
C PRO A 169 20.69 8.58 8.93
N ILE A 170 20.58 7.32 9.33
CA ILE A 170 20.34 6.20 8.41
C ILE A 170 18.92 6.26 7.85
N ALA A 171 17.93 6.65 8.67
CA ALA A 171 16.56 6.87 8.25
C ALA A 171 16.45 7.94 7.15
N HIS A 172 17.39 8.89 7.13
CA HIS A 172 17.44 10.01 6.21
C HIS A 172 18.33 9.79 4.97
N ILE A 173 18.79 8.55 4.71
CA ILE A 173 19.54 8.26 3.48
C ILE A 173 18.64 8.56 2.25
N PRO A 174 19.08 9.45 1.34
CA PRO A 174 18.31 9.76 0.14
C PRO A 174 18.36 8.59 -0.84
N GLU A 175 17.38 8.52 -1.73
CA GLU A 175 17.18 7.40 -2.68
C GLU A 175 18.41 7.15 -3.56
N LYS A 176 19.04 8.23 -4.05
CA LYS A 176 20.28 8.20 -4.83
C LYS A 176 21.47 7.53 -4.12
N ASP A 177 21.49 7.52 -2.79
CA ASP A 177 22.60 7.01 -1.98
C ASP A 177 22.33 5.56 -1.50
N VAL A 178 21.21 4.96 -1.91
CA VAL A 178 20.88 3.55 -1.60
C VAL A 178 21.79 2.61 -2.40
N SER A 179 22.69 1.94 -1.68
CA SER A 179 23.70 1.03 -2.26
C SER A 179 23.13 -0.31 -2.75
N GLY A 180 22.00 -0.75 -2.19
CA GLY A 180 21.37 -2.02 -2.52
C GLY A 180 20.00 -2.18 -1.87
N MET A 181 19.24 -3.18 -2.32
CA MET A 181 17.92 -3.53 -1.78
C MET A 181 17.94 -4.96 -1.23
N LEU A 182 17.30 -5.15 -0.09
CA LEU A 182 17.04 -6.47 0.46
C LEU A 182 15.77 -7.04 -0.19
N ASP A 183 15.57 -8.35 -0.07
CA ASP A 183 14.41 -9.09 -0.60
C ASP A 183 14.05 -8.72 -2.04
N ARG A 184 15.07 -8.49 -2.87
CA ARG A 184 14.95 -8.13 -4.29
C ARG A 184 14.07 -6.89 -4.53
N GLY A 185 13.96 -5.99 -3.55
CA GLY A 185 13.24 -4.73 -3.67
C GLY A 185 11.72 -4.83 -3.46
N GLY A 186 11.22 -5.90 -2.82
CA GLY A 186 9.79 -6.00 -2.49
C GLY A 186 9.27 -4.85 -1.62
N VAL A 187 8.05 -4.38 -1.91
CA VAL A 187 7.34 -3.42 -1.06
C VAL A 187 6.77 -4.18 0.14
N ALA A 188 7.37 -3.98 1.30
CA ALA A 188 7.22 -4.87 2.45
C ALA A 188 5.84 -4.82 3.12
N PHE A 189 5.08 -3.73 2.94
CA PHE A 189 3.72 -3.66 3.48
C PHE A 189 2.77 -4.66 2.80
N TRP A 190 3.00 -5.00 1.53
CA TRP A 190 2.18 -5.96 0.79
C TRP A 190 2.95 -7.19 0.33
N SER A 191 4.24 -7.28 0.69
CA SER A 191 5.23 -8.21 0.11
C SER A 191 5.18 -8.27 -1.42
N THR A 192 4.87 -7.14 -2.08
CA THR A 192 4.73 -7.07 -3.54
C THR A 192 6.08 -6.90 -4.20
N MET A 193 6.45 -7.82 -5.07
CA MET A 193 7.71 -7.75 -5.82
C MET A 193 7.61 -6.79 -7.01
N PRO A 194 8.72 -6.16 -7.45
CA PRO A 194 8.71 -5.24 -8.58
C PRO A 194 8.06 -5.82 -9.85
N TYR A 195 8.36 -7.07 -10.18
CA TYR A 195 7.79 -7.74 -11.36
C TYR A 195 6.27 -8.00 -11.24
N GLN A 196 5.77 -8.26 -10.02
CA GLN A 196 4.34 -8.44 -9.76
C GLN A 196 3.60 -7.10 -9.94
N PHE A 197 4.21 -6.01 -9.45
CA PHE A 197 3.69 -4.66 -9.63
C PHE A 197 3.73 -4.21 -11.09
N ALA A 198 4.79 -4.53 -11.84
CA ALA A 198 4.97 -4.12 -13.24
C ALA A 198 3.79 -4.53 -14.14
N VAL A 199 3.16 -5.68 -13.87
CA VAL A 199 1.97 -6.14 -14.61
C VAL A 199 0.77 -5.19 -14.45
N LYS A 200 0.71 -4.43 -13.34
CA LYS A 200 -0.35 -3.45 -13.05
C LYS A 200 0.00 -2.02 -13.46
N ALA A 201 1.24 -1.76 -13.83
CA ALA A 201 1.78 -0.43 -14.07
C ALA A 201 2.83 -0.44 -15.19
N ILE A 202 2.48 -1.06 -16.33
CA ILE A 202 3.36 -1.20 -17.50
C ILE A 202 3.85 0.18 -17.99
N ASP A 203 3.02 1.21 -17.83
CA ASP A 203 3.28 2.60 -18.19
C ASP A 203 4.40 3.26 -17.39
N LEU A 204 4.74 2.76 -16.19
CA LEU A 204 5.74 3.38 -15.32
C LEU A 204 7.18 2.93 -15.60
N GLY A 205 7.36 1.92 -16.46
CA GLY A 205 8.68 1.39 -16.81
C GLY A 205 9.45 0.88 -15.57
N VAL A 206 8.79 0.05 -14.76
CA VAL A 206 9.36 -0.58 -13.57
C VAL A 206 10.65 -1.32 -13.94
N PRO A 207 11.78 -1.06 -13.26
CA PRO A 207 13.02 -1.78 -13.55
C PRO A 207 12.87 -3.29 -13.31
N ALA A 208 13.34 -4.11 -14.25
CA ALA A 208 13.33 -5.57 -14.10
C ALA A 208 14.26 -6.07 -12.98
N GLU A 209 15.32 -5.30 -12.70
CA GLU A 209 16.34 -5.62 -11.69
C GLU A 209 16.76 -4.34 -10.96
N MET A 210 17.23 -4.49 -9.71
CA MET A 210 17.63 -3.37 -8.83
C MET A 210 19.16 -3.28 -8.66
N ASN A 211 19.90 -3.61 -9.72
CA ASN A 211 21.36 -3.76 -9.69
C ASN A 211 22.16 -2.47 -9.92
N THR A 212 21.56 -1.42 -10.49
CA THR A 212 22.22 -0.11 -10.65
C THR A 212 21.62 0.95 -9.72
N PRO A 213 22.38 2.01 -9.34
CA PRO A 213 21.85 3.13 -8.57
C PRO A 213 20.58 3.74 -9.18
N ASP A 214 20.60 4.10 -10.46
CA ASP A 214 19.46 4.72 -11.16
C ASP A 214 18.20 3.84 -11.14
N ARG A 215 18.36 2.51 -11.27
CA ARG A 215 17.24 1.57 -11.21
C ARG A 215 16.64 1.50 -9.81
N ARG A 216 17.50 1.51 -8.77
CA ARG A 216 17.05 1.53 -7.37
C ARG A 216 16.33 2.83 -7.04
N GLU A 217 16.91 3.97 -7.41
CA GLU A 217 16.31 5.29 -7.22
C GLU A 217 14.95 5.36 -7.91
N LYS A 218 14.88 4.99 -9.20
CA LYS A 218 13.62 4.95 -9.95
C LYS A 218 12.57 4.06 -9.28
N TRP A 219 12.95 2.88 -8.80
CA TRP A 219 12.01 2.00 -8.12
C TRP A 219 11.48 2.62 -6.82
N LEU A 220 12.36 3.17 -5.98
CA LEU A 220 11.96 3.84 -4.75
C LEU A 220 11.04 5.03 -5.03
N GLU A 221 11.30 5.79 -6.09
CA GLU A 221 10.44 6.87 -6.54
C GLU A 221 9.05 6.35 -6.96
N ILE A 222 8.99 5.32 -7.79
CA ILE A 222 7.73 4.67 -8.20
C ILE A 222 6.92 4.25 -6.98
N VAL A 223 7.56 3.61 -5.99
CA VAL A 223 6.87 3.18 -4.78
C VAL A 223 6.28 4.35 -4.01
N ARG A 224 7.04 5.43 -3.82
CA ARG A 224 6.56 6.64 -3.14
C ARG A 224 5.38 7.27 -3.89
N VAL A 225 5.53 7.51 -5.18
CA VAL A 225 4.50 8.18 -6.00
C VAL A 225 3.22 7.35 -6.07
N GLU A 226 3.32 6.04 -6.30
CA GLU A 226 2.14 5.19 -6.42
C GLU A 226 1.45 4.95 -5.09
N MET A 227 2.19 4.93 -3.98
CA MET A 227 1.58 4.86 -2.65
C MET A 227 0.89 6.16 -2.25
N LEU A 228 1.48 7.33 -2.57
CA LEU A 228 0.80 8.63 -2.39
C LEU A 228 -0.50 8.69 -3.19
N LYS A 229 -0.47 8.26 -4.46
CA LYS A 229 -1.65 8.15 -5.31
C LYS A 229 -2.69 7.17 -4.75
N ALA A 230 -2.26 6.05 -4.18
CA ALA A 230 -3.16 5.06 -3.60
C ALA A 230 -3.95 5.64 -2.41
N LEU A 231 -3.38 6.56 -1.62
CA LEU A 231 -4.09 7.19 -0.49
C LEU A 231 -5.32 7.99 -0.94
N GLU A 232 -5.28 8.51 -2.17
CA GLU A 232 -6.36 9.29 -2.77
C GLU A 232 -7.29 8.42 -3.65
N SER A 233 -7.01 7.13 -3.76
CA SER A 233 -7.70 6.18 -4.65
C SER A 233 -8.38 5.04 -3.88
N PRO A 234 -9.46 4.45 -4.42
CA PRO A 234 -9.97 3.16 -3.93
C PRO A 234 -9.04 1.99 -4.27
N GLU A 235 -8.18 2.14 -5.29
CA GLU A 235 -7.26 1.10 -5.74
C GLU A 235 -5.86 1.26 -5.14
N ASN A 236 -5.26 0.14 -4.75
CA ASN A 236 -3.83 0.05 -4.45
C ASN A 236 -3.19 -0.96 -5.40
N ARG A 237 -2.38 -0.48 -6.35
CA ARG A 237 -1.77 -1.31 -7.39
C ARG A 237 -0.74 -2.30 -6.85
N PHE A 238 -0.09 -2.01 -5.71
CA PHE A 238 0.79 -2.98 -5.05
C PHE A 238 -0.02 -4.18 -4.56
N LEU A 239 -1.08 -3.93 -3.79
CA LEU A 239 -1.99 -5.00 -3.35
C LEU A 239 -2.57 -5.77 -4.55
N SER A 240 -3.04 -5.09 -5.60
CA SER A 240 -3.56 -5.74 -6.81
C SER A 240 -2.51 -6.62 -7.50
N GLY A 241 -1.25 -6.17 -7.56
CA GLY A 241 -0.12 -6.93 -8.09
C GLY A 241 0.12 -8.20 -7.28
N TRP A 242 0.20 -8.10 -5.95
CA TRP A 242 0.37 -9.25 -5.06
C TRP A 242 -0.80 -10.24 -5.16
N MET A 243 -2.05 -9.77 -5.17
CA MET A 243 -3.23 -10.65 -5.29
C MET A 243 -3.26 -11.38 -6.64
N SER A 244 -2.83 -10.71 -7.71
CA SER A 244 -2.82 -11.28 -9.06
C SER A 244 -1.69 -12.31 -9.25
N ALA A 245 -0.61 -12.20 -8.47
CA ALA A 245 0.49 -13.16 -8.49
C ALA A 245 0.14 -14.47 -7.76
N HIS A 246 -0.77 -14.43 -6.77
CA HIS A 246 -1.07 -15.59 -5.91
C HIS A 246 -2.55 -16.05 -5.92
N PRO A 247 -3.24 -16.11 -7.08
CA PRO A 247 -4.68 -16.36 -7.11
C PRO A 247 -5.07 -17.76 -6.60
N ILE A 248 -4.21 -18.77 -6.79
CA ILE A 248 -4.49 -20.15 -6.36
C ILE A 248 -4.33 -20.26 -4.85
N THR A 249 -3.20 -19.83 -4.30
CA THR A 249 -2.89 -19.89 -2.86
C THR A 249 -3.92 -19.12 -2.03
N LEU A 250 -4.32 -17.92 -2.49
CA LEU A 250 -5.33 -17.13 -1.80
C LEU A 250 -6.72 -17.78 -1.84
N ARG A 251 -7.09 -18.47 -2.93
CA ARG A 251 -8.36 -19.23 -3.02
C ARG A 251 -8.35 -20.47 -2.14
N ALA A 252 -7.19 -21.07 -1.90
CA ALA A 252 -7.02 -22.17 -0.97
C ALA A 252 -7.11 -21.73 0.52
N GLY A 253 -7.11 -20.41 0.80
CA GLY A 253 -7.07 -19.89 2.16
C GLY A 253 -5.68 -19.95 2.80
N GLU A 254 -4.64 -20.08 1.98
CA GLU A 254 -3.24 -20.13 2.40
C GLU A 254 -2.56 -18.77 2.23
N CYS A 255 -1.47 -18.53 2.95
CA CYS A 255 -0.63 -17.36 2.75
C CYS A 255 0.51 -17.72 1.78
N PRO A 256 0.73 -16.95 0.71
CA PRO A 256 1.89 -17.14 -0.16
C PRO A 256 3.19 -17.15 0.66
N ASP A 257 4.07 -18.12 0.40
CA ASP A 257 5.42 -18.09 0.97
C ASP A 257 6.18 -16.95 0.29
N GLU A 258 6.72 -16.01 1.06
CA GLU A 258 7.52 -14.88 0.54
C GLU A 258 8.77 -15.35 -0.22
N ARG A 259 9.14 -16.64 -0.09
CA ARG A 259 10.26 -17.30 -0.77
C ARG A 259 9.89 -17.97 -2.09
N ASP A 260 8.61 -18.25 -2.35
CA ASP A 260 8.18 -18.86 -3.62
C ASP A 260 7.72 -17.76 -4.58
N PRO A 261 8.43 -17.55 -5.71
CA PRO A 261 8.06 -16.56 -6.73
C PRO A 261 6.78 -16.91 -7.49
#